data_AF-G8S0E0-F1
#
_entry.id   AF-G8S0E0-F1
#
_cell.length_a   1.000
_cell.length_b   1.000
_cell.length_c   1.000
_cell.angle_alpha   90.00
_cell.angle_beta   90.00
_cell.angle_gamma   90.00
#
_symmetry.space_group_name_H-M   'P 1'
#
loop_
_entity.id
_entity.type
_entity.pdbx_description
1 polymer ?
#
loop_
_entity_poly.entity_id
_entity_poly.type
_entity_poly.pdbx_seq_one_letter_code
_entity_poly.pdbx_strand_id
1 'polypeptide(L)'
;MSGFAGLVLLILVAGVAGCSDQRQPGAPGSPAAASPSVADDPPGRLTCQNLAAAVRSASLMDPGVVDRIVAASGSADAPVADAATALGEAYRNARASHGTPNEPDAIAAVSAAAADMSQVCADSGLDSAD
;
A
#
# COMPACT_ATOMS: atom_id res chain seq x y z
N MET A 1 0.25 -44.23 1.20
CA MET A 1 1.30 -44.93 0.43
C MET A 1 1.59 -44.06 -0.80
N SER A 2 2.88 -43.84 -1.10
CA SER A 2 3.41 -43.01 -2.22
C SER A 2 3.37 -41.49 -1.95
N GLY A 3 4.46 -40.75 -1.70
CA GLY A 3 5.89 -41.00 -1.86
C GLY A 3 6.43 -40.22 -3.07
N PHE A 4 6.94 -39.00 -2.85
CA PHE A 4 7.92 -38.38 -3.76
C PHE A 4 8.97 -37.64 -2.93
N ALA A 5 10.05 -38.36 -2.70
CA ALA A 5 11.30 -37.86 -2.18
C ALA A 5 12.04 -37.06 -3.26
N GLY A 6 12.72 -36.00 -2.81
CA GLY A 6 14.06 -35.65 -3.27
C GLY A 6 14.20 -35.05 -4.68
N LEU A 7 14.42 -33.73 -4.71
CA LEU A 7 15.45 -33.19 -5.60
C LEU A 7 16.07 -31.93 -5.00
N VAL A 8 16.99 -32.15 -4.05
CA VAL A 8 18.03 -31.17 -3.70
C VAL A 8 19.02 -31.18 -4.87
N LEU A 9 19.02 -30.13 -5.71
CA LEU A 9 20.06 -29.90 -6.70
C LEU A 9 20.75 -28.56 -6.41
N LEU A 10 21.90 -28.68 -5.76
CA LEU A 10 22.99 -27.71 -5.72
C LEU A 10 23.37 -27.29 -7.15
N ILE A 11 23.32 -26.00 -7.46
CA ILE A 11 24.16 -25.41 -8.52
C ILE A 11 24.90 -24.21 -7.93
N LEU A 12 26.15 -24.50 -7.58
CA LEU A 12 27.20 -23.56 -7.23
C LEU A 12 28.03 -23.39 -8.50
N VAL A 13 27.95 -22.24 -9.18
CA VAL A 13 28.92 -21.87 -10.22
C VAL A 13 29.33 -20.42 -10.00
N ALA A 14 30.51 -20.28 -9.40
CA ALA A 14 31.32 -19.09 -9.47
C ALA A 14 31.82 -18.90 -10.91
N GLY A 15 31.61 -17.71 -11.47
CA GLY A 15 32.12 -17.29 -12.78
C GLY A 15 32.67 -15.88 -12.68
N VAL A 16 33.99 -15.80 -12.45
CA VAL A 16 34.81 -14.60 -12.50
C VAL A 16 35.21 -14.28 -13.96
N ALA A 17 35.51 -12.99 -14.19
CA ALA A 17 36.29 -12.41 -15.27
C ALA A 17 35.59 -12.12 -16.61
N GLY A 18 35.46 -10.82 -16.89
CA GLY A 18 35.09 -10.27 -18.18
C GLY A 18 35.29 -8.75 -18.23
N CYS A 19 36.48 -8.27 -17.83
CA CYS A 19 36.90 -6.89 -18.03
C CYS A 19 37.08 -6.62 -19.54
N SER A 20 36.35 -5.64 -20.08
CA SER A 20 36.78 -4.94 -21.30
C SER A 20 37.08 -3.49 -20.93
N ASP A 21 38.37 -3.19 -21.00
CA ASP A 21 39.04 -1.92 -20.83
C ASP A 21 38.47 -0.88 -21.83
N GLN A 22 37.84 0.18 -21.34
CA GLN A 22 37.73 1.45 -22.06
C GLN A 22 38.49 2.51 -21.27
N ARG A 23 39.75 2.75 -21.66
CA ARG A 23 40.52 3.94 -21.29
C ARG A 23 40.27 5.06 -22.31
N GLN A 24 39.86 6.24 -21.86
CA GLN A 24 40.58 7.54 -21.99
C GLN A 24 39.78 8.65 -21.24
N PRO A 25 40.33 9.84 -20.90
CA PRO A 25 40.39 10.33 -19.52
C PRO A 25 39.76 11.72 -19.35
N GLY A 26 38.65 11.82 -18.65
CA GLY A 26 38.10 13.10 -18.19
C GLY A 26 38.34 13.26 -16.70
N ALA A 27 38.83 14.43 -16.27
CA ALA A 27 38.96 14.82 -14.86
C ALA A 27 37.65 14.55 -14.05
N PRO A 28 37.73 14.35 -12.73
CA PRO A 28 36.59 13.93 -11.91
C PRO A 28 35.62 15.10 -11.69
N GLY A 29 34.77 15.35 -12.69
CA GLY A 29 33.45 15.88 -12.42
C GLY A 29 32.56 14.69 -12.12
N SER A 30 32.39 14.33 -10.85
CA SER A 30 31.32 13.40 -10.48
C SER A 30 30.04 13.88 -11.15
N PRO A 31 29.36 13.08 -12.00
CA PRO A 31 27.95 13.32 -12.17
C PRO A 31 27.39 13.10 -10.77
N ALA A 32 27.01 14.20 -10.11
CA ALA A 32 26.11 14.11 -8.99
C ALA A 32 24.98 13.22 -9.50
N ALA A 33 24.92 11.98 -9.00
CA ALA A 33 23.75 11.15 -9.15
C ALA A 33 22.62 12.07 -8.71
N ALA A 34 21.80 12.49 -9.67
CA ALA A 34 20.63 13.28 -9.36
C ALA A 34 19.87 12.41 -8.37
N SER A 35 19.93 12.78 -7.10
CA SER A 35 19.07 12.21 -6.09
C SER A 35 17.68 12.24 -6.71
N PRO A 36 16.94 11.12 -6.76
CA PRO A 36 15.55 11.22 -7.15
C PRO A 36 14.96 12.28 -6.24
N SER A 37 14.51 13.39 -6.83
CA SER A 37 13.75 14.38 -6.11
C SER A 37 12.68 13.58 -5.40
N VAL A 38 12.73 13.55 -4.07
CA VAL A 38 11.62 13.03 -3.27
C VAL A 38 10.48 13.96 -3.66
N ALA A 39 9.71 13.54 -4.66
CA ALA A 39 8.57 14.30 -5.12
C ALA A 39 7.70 14.44 -3.89
N ASP A 40 7.46 15.67 -3.45
CA ASP A 40 6.56 15.96 -2.33
C ASP A 40 5.27 15.16 -2.55
N ASP A 41 5.07 14.15 -1.72
CA ASP A 41 3.89 13.30 -1.72
C ASP A 41 2.76 14.19 -1.16
N PRO A 42 1.73 14.54 -1.95
CA PRO A 42 0.70 15.42 -1.45
C PRO A 42 0.04 14.76 -0.25
N PRO A 43 -0.29 15.56 0.79
CA PRO A 43 -0.90 15.03 2.00
C PRO A 43 -2.13 14.19 1.65
N GLY A 44 -2.19 12.97 2.20
CA GLY A 44 -3.30 12.04 1.96
C GLY A 44 -3.13 11.08 0.78
N ARG A 45 -2.16 11.26 -0.12
CA ARG A 45 -1.96 10.33 -1.25
C ARG A 45 -1.67 8.90 -0.79
N LEU A 46 -0.78 8.70 0.20
CA LEU A 46 -0.54 7.37 0.79
C LEU A 46 -1.82 6.75 1.39
N THR A 47 -2.70 7.57 1.97
CA THR A 47 -3.95 7.10 2.55
C THR A 47 -4.90 6.60 1.45
N CYS A 48 -5.07 7.39 0.39
CA CYS A 48 -5.91 7.05 -0.75
C CYS A 48 -5.39 5.82 -1.52
N GLN A 49 -4.06 5.68 -1.69
CA GLN A 49 -3.46 4.49 -2.29
C GLN A 49 -3.73 3.22 -1.46
N ASN A 50 -3.58 3.29 -0.14
CA ASN A 50 -3.86 2.15 0.75
C ASN A 50 -5.35 1.76 0.71
N LEU A 51 -6.26 2.75 0.66
CA LEU A 51 -7.69 2.50 0.47
C LEU A 51 -7.96 1.82 -0.88
N ALA A 52 -7.47 2.39 -1.98
CA ALA A 52 -7.68 1.86 -3.33
C ALA A 52 -7.12 0.44 -3.47
N ALA A 53 -5.97 0.16 -2.85
CA ALA A 53 -5.43 -1.19 -2.77
C ALA A 53 -6.37 -2.13 -2.00
N ALA A 54 -6.82 -1.74 -0.82
CA ALA A 54 -7.70 -2.55 0.03
C ALA A 54 -9.07 -2.82 -0.61
N VAL A 55 -9.64 -1.84 -1.31
CA VAL A 55 -10.90 -2.00 -2.07
C VAL A 55 -10.69 -2.97 -3.23
N ARG A 56 -9.62 -2.81 -4.02
CA ARG A 56 -9.30 -3.71 -5.14
C ARG A 56 -9.06 -5.16 -4.70
N SER A 57 -8.44 -5.37 -3.54
CA SER A 57 -8.22 -6.71 -2.98
C SER A 57 -9.38 -7.23 -2.13
N ALA A 58 -10.46 -6.46 -1.96
CA ALA A 58 -11.57 -6.77 -1.05
C ALA A 58 -11.11 -7.12 0.39
N SER A 59 -10.05 -6.47 0.86
CA SER A 59 -9.36 -6.80 2.11
C SER A 59 -9.67 -5.85 3.26
N LEU A 60 -10.72 -5.03 3.17
CA LEU A 60 -11.05 -4.05 4.22
C LEU A 60 -11.37 -4.70 5.58
N MET A 61 -11.85 -5.94 5.58
CA MET A 61 -12.11 -6.71 6.80
C MET A 61 -10.90 -7.50 7.30
N ASP A 62 -9.78 -7.48 6.58
CA ASP A 62 -8.57 -8.18 7.00
C ASP A 62 -7.90 -7.48 8.19
N PRO A 63 -7.37 -8.23 9.18
CA PRO A 63 -6.72 -7.64 10.34
C PRO A 63 -5.62 -6.64 9.96
N GLY A 64 -5.75 -5.42 10.48
CA GLY A 64 -4.76 -4.35 10.35
C GLY A 64 -4.78 -3.58 9.03
N VAL A 65 -5.65 -3.91 8.07
CA VAL A 65 -5.77 -3.13 6.82
C VAL A 65 -6.30 -1.72 7.09
N VAL A 66 -7.46 -1.62 7.75
CA VAL A 66 -8.08 -0.32 8.08
C VAL A 66 -7.21 0.48 9.06
N ASP A 67 -6.56 -0.20 10.02
CA ASP A 67 -5.65 0.47 10.96
C ASP A 67 -4.45 1.13 10.24
N ARG A 68 -3.92 0.51 9.18
CA ARG A 68 -2.87 1.12 8.35
C ARG A 68 -3.39 2.31 7.54
N ILE A 69 -4.61 2.26 7.04
CA ILE A 69 -5.25 3.39 6.33
C ILE A 69 -5.40 4.57 7.30
N VAL A 70 -5.94 4.35 8.49
CA VAL A 70 -6.10 5.38 9.53
C VAL A 70 -4.74 5.92 10.00
N ALA A 71 -3.72 5.07 10.15
CA ALA A 71 -2.38 5.54 10.51
C ALA A 71 -1.76 6.43 9.41
N ALA A 72 -1.96 6.07 8.14
CA ALA A 72 -1.47 6.86 7.00
C ALA A 72 -2.16 8.23 6.89
N SER A 73 -3.39 8.37 7.40
CA SER A 73 -4.14 9.63 7.36
C SER A 73 -3.60 10.69 8.31
N GLY A 74 -2.64 10.36 9.18
CA GLY A 74 -2.04 11.32 10.12
C GLY A 74 -1.30 12.49 9.46
N SER A 75 -0.93 12.37 8.18
CA SER A 75 -0.36 13.44 7.38
C SER A 75 -1.32 13.97 6.30
N ALA A 76 -2.58 13.56 6.32
CA ALA A 76 -3.59 13.97 5.35
C ALA A 76 -4.30 15.24 5.78
N ASP A 77 -4.81 16.00 4.80
CA ASP A 77 -5.70 17.13 5.08
C ASP A 77 -7.04 16.65 5.66
N ALA A 78 -7.74 17.57 6.33
CA ALA A 78 -8.97 17.31 7.06
C ALA A 78 -9.99 16.38 6.34
N PRO A 79 -10.39 16.61 5.07
CA PRO A 79 -11.43 15.77 4.45
C PRO A 79 -11.00 14.29 4.34
N VAL A 80 -9.72 14.02 4.04
CA VAL A 80 -9.20 12.66 3.93
C VAL A 80 -9.01 12.05 5.32
N ALA A 81 -8.53 12.82 6.30
CA ALA A 81 -8.36 12.36 7.67
C ALA A 81 -9.69 12.03 8.37
N ASP A 82 -10.73 12.85 8.14
CA ASP A 82 -12.07 12.64 8.70
C ASP A 82 -12.71 11.40 8.08
N ALA A 83 -12.62 11.23 6.76
CA ALA A 83 -13.12 10.05 6.06
C ALA A 83 -12.39 8.75 6.50
N ALA A 84 -11.07 8.81 6.70
CA ALA A 84 -10.32 7.69 7.26
C ALA A 84 -10.77 7.34 8.68
N THR A 85 -11.03 8.35 9.51
CA THR A 85 -11.54 8.15 10.88
C THR A 85 -12.90 7.47 10.88
N ALA A 86 -13.82 7.92 10.01
CA ALA A 86 -15.14 7.31 9.84
C ALA A 86 -15.04 5.84 9.37
N LEU A 87 -14.14 5.53 8.44
CA LEU A 87 -13.84 4.15 8.04
C LEU A 87 -13.33 3.31 9.22
N GLY A 88 -12.44 3.86 10.03
CA GLY A 88 -11.93 3.22 11.24
C GLY A 88 -13.03 2.93 12.27
N GLU A 89 -13.99 3.83 12.45
CA GLU A 89 -15.16 3.64 13.30
C GLU A 89 -16.08 2.53 12.78
N ALA A 90 -16.40 2.56 11.49
CA ALA A 90 -17.21 1.53 10.84
C ALA A 90 -16.57 0.14 11.00
N TYR A 91 -15.26 0.02 10.80
CA TYR A 91 -14.53 -1.25 10.96
C TYR A 91 -14.56 -1.75 12.41
N ARG A 92 -14.35 -0.87 13.40
CA ARG A 92 -14.45 -1.24 14.82
C ARG A 92 -15.85 -1.75 15.17
N ASN A 93 -16.89 -1.09 14.66
CA ASN A 93 -18.28 -1.51 14.85
C ASN A 93 -18.55 -2.86 14.18
N ALA A 94 -18.05 -3.07 12.95
CA ALA A 94 -18.18 -4.35 12.26
C ALA A 94 -17.54 -5.50 13.04
N ARG A 95 -16.33 -5.30 13.59
CA ARG A 95 -15.71 -6.32 14.45
C ARG A 95 -16.47 -6.56 15.75
N ALA A 96 -17.03 -5.51 16.36
CA ALA A 96 -17.81 -5.65 17.59
C ALA A 96 -19.14 -6.40 17.35
N SER A 97 -19.71 -6.29 16.15
CA SER A 97 -20.93 -6.97 15.73
C SER A 97 -20.71 -8.40 15.26
N HIS A 98 -19.48 -8.92 15.24
CA HIS A 98 -19.17 -10.26 14.76
C HIS A 98 -19.94 -11.35 15.55
N GLY A 99 -20.58 -12.26 14.83
CA GLY A 99 -21.44 -13.31 15.36
C GLY A 99 -22.83 -12.83 15.81
N THR A 100 -23.19 -11.57 15.56
CA THR A 100 -24.51 -11.02 15.91
C THR A 100 -25.41 -10.89 14.67
N PRO A 101 -26.73 -10.78 14.85
CA PRO A 101 -27.64 -10.51 13.73
C PRO A 101 -27.34 -9.21 12.97
N ASN A 102 -26.63 -8.26 13.57
CA ASN A 102 -26.29 -6.96 12.99
C ASN A 102 -24.96 -6.98 12.20
N GLU A 103 -24.23 -8.10 12.16
CA GLU A 103 -22.96 -8.21 11.45
C GLU A 103 -23.05 -7.78 9.97
N PRO A 104 -24.05 -8.21 9.18
CA PRO A 104 -24.13 -7.85 7.76
C PRO A 104 -24.27 -6.34 7.55
N ASP A 105 -25.09 -5.69 8.38
CA ASP A 105 -25.31 -4.24 8.31
C ASP A 105 -24.04 -3.47 8.71
N ALA A 106 -23.30 -3.97 9.69
CA ALA A 106 -22.05 -3.37 10.11
C ALA A 106 -20.95 -3.51 9.03
N ILE A 107 -20.88 -4.64 8.33
CA ILE A 107 -19.98 -4.81 7.16
C ILE A 107 -20.41 -3.92 5.99
N ALA A 108 -21.72 -3.76 5.75
CA ALA A 108 -22.24 -2.82 4.76
C ALA A 108 -21.84 -1.38 5.10
N ALA A 109 -21.84 -1.00 6.38
CA ALA A 109 -21.38 0.32 6.81
C ALA A 109 -19.88 0.54 6.53
N VAL A 110 -19.03 -0.48 6.67
CA VAL A 110 -17.60 -0.39 6.27
C VAL A 110 -17.48 -0.13 4.78
N SER A 111 -18.29 -0.83 3.97
CA SER A 111 -18.28 -0.65 2.51
C SER A 111 -18.76 0.74 2.10
N ALA A 112 -19.79 1.27 2.77
CA ALA A 112 -20.27 2.63 2.56
C ALA A 112 -19.20 3.67 2.92
N ALA A 113 -18.58 3.55 4.10
CA ALA A 113 -17.51 4.46 4.51
C ALA A 113 -16.29 4.42 3.58
N ALA A 114 -15.95 3.23 3.04
CA ALA A 114 -14.88 3.10 2.05
C ALA A 114 -15.24 3.77 0.72
N ALA A 115 -16.50 3.69 0.28
CA ALA A 115 -16.98 4.37 -0.91
C ALA A 115 -16.96 5.90 -0.75
N ASP A 116 -17.43 6.41 0.39
CA ASP A 116 -17.38 7.84 0.72
C ASP A 116 -15.93 8.34 0.73
N MET A 117 -15.02 7.60 1.35
CA MET A 117 -13.61 7.94 1.37
C MET A 117 -12.97 7.87 -0.03
N SER A 118 -13.37 6.91 -0.86
CA SER A 118 -12.93 6.83 -2.26
C SER A 118 -13.37 8.06 -3.05
N GLN A 119 -14.59 8.56 -2.82
CA GLN A 119 -15.07 9.79 -3.44
C GLN A 119 -14.24 11.00 -2.98
N VAL A 120 -13.94 11.12 -1.69
CA VAL A 120 -13.07 12.18 -1.17
C VAL A 120 -11.68 12.14 -1.83
N CYS A 121 -11.11 10.94 -2.00
CA CYS A 121 -9.84 10.76 -2.71
C CYS A 121 -9.91 11.19 -4.17
N ALA A 122 -11.00 10.85 -4.88
CA ALA A 122 -11.21 11.26 -6.26
C ALA A 122 -11.40 12.78 -6.39
N ASP A 123 -12.24 13.38 -5.54
CA ASP A 123 -12.51 14.82 -5.51
C ASP A 123 -11.24 15.64 -5.17
N SER A 124 -10.33 15.04 -4.39
CA SER A 124 -9.04 15.64 -4.04
C SER A 124 -7.94 15.42 -5.11
N GLY A 125 -8.22 14.64 -6.17
CA GLY A 125 -7.25 14.27 -7.19
C GLY A 125 -6.15 13.33 -6.69
N LEU A 126 -6.40 12.57 -5.61
CA LEU A 126 -5.44 11.69 -4.95
C LEU A 126 -5.58 10.21 -5.35
N ASP A 127 -6.56 9.87 -6.19
CA ASP A 127 -6.86 8.50 -6.65
C ASP A 127 -5.91 8.01 -7.77
N SER A 128 -5.11 8.90 -8.37
CA SER A 128 -4.26 8.59 -9.52
C SER A 128 -2.77 8.53 -9.14
N ALA A 129 -2.30 7.31 -8.88
CA ALA A 129 -0.89 6.96 -8.96
C ALA A 129 -0.80 5.50 -9.45
N ASP A 130 -0.88 5.34 -10.77
CA ASP A 130 -0.34 4.19 -11.50
C ASP A 130 1.11 4.48 -11.91
#